data_AF-A0A126NHU4-F1
#
_entry.id   AF-A0A126NHU4-F1
#
_cell.length_a   1.000
_cell.length_b   1.000
_cell.length_c   1.000
_cell.angle_alpha   90.00
_cell.angle_beta   90.00
_cell.angle_gamma   90.00
#
_symmetry.space_group_name_H-M   'P 1'
#
loop_
_entity.id
_entity.type
_entity.pdbx_description
1 polymer ?
#
loop_
_entity_poly.entity_id
_entity_poly.type
_entity_poly.pdbx_seq_one_letter_code
_entity_poly.pdbx_strand_id
1 'polypeptide(L)'
;MHLYLQEDLIRLQAGQTTDISLPLSLSSLLQAGLQHFPPTERALEEAIASAEDALMPWIPALRQDSLEVLECADAALAPLPGVLGYPQQPIWELDIEEVERAFNQLAQVAAGMPAKSLGLPERADFVAALVVVRELMHHVGWQQLRLLEAGAD
;
A
#
# COMPACT_ATOMS: atom_id res chain seq x y z
N MET A 1 -0.98 12.73 6.00
CA MET A 1 -1.86 12.51 4.83
C MET A 1 -2.64 11.24 5.11
N HIS A 2 -3.96 11.27 5.08
CA HIS A 2 -4.79 10.07 5.27
C HIS A 2 -5.01 9.37 3.93
N LEU A 3 -4.81 8.06 3.89
CA LEU A 3 -5.04 7.18 2.75
C LEU A 3 -6.28 6.33 3.02
N TYR A 4 -7.19 6.32 2.04
CA TYR A 4 -8.37 5.46 2.01
C TYR A 4 -8.31 4.54 0.79
N LEU A 5 -8.27 3.24 1.04
CA LEU A 5 -8.12 2.18 0.05
C LEU A 5 -9.43 1.43 -0.25
N GLN A 6 -10.39 1.48 0.68
CA GLN A 6 -11.67 0.75 0.59
C GLN A 6 -12.76 1.50 -0.21
N GLU A 7 -12.50 2.72 -0.67
CA GLU A 7 -13.41 3.48 -1.51
C GLU A 7 -13.40 2.99 -2.97
N ASP A 8 -14.37 3.46 -3.78
CA ASP A 8 -14.46 3.16 -5.22
C ASP A 8 -13.19 3.59 -5.98
N LEU A 9 -12.54 4.65 -5.49
CA LEU A 9 -11.24 5.15 -5.93
C LEU A 9 -10.35 5.34 -4.70
N ILE A 10 -9.05 5.11 -4.84
CA ILE A 10 -8.08 5.40 -3.78
C ILE A 10 -8.06 6.90 -3.55
N ARG A 11 -8.25 7.29 -2.29
CA ARG A 11 -8.39 8.70 -1.88
C ARG A 11 -7.31 9.09 -0.89
N LEU A 12 -6.75 10.28 -1.08
CA LEU A 12 -5.74 10.90 -0.24
C LEU A 12 -6.28 12.22 0.28
N GLN A 13 -6.35 12.38 1.60
CA GLN A 13 -6.88 13.56 2.25
C GLN A 13 -5.91 14.15 3.27
N ALA A 14 -5.70 15.47 3.22
CA ALA A 14 -5.01 16.22 4.25
C ALA A 14 -5.80 17.48 4.63
N GLY A 15 -6.19 17.55 5.91
CA GLY A 15 -6.97 18.66 6.43
C GLY A 15 -8.28 18.87 5.65
N GLN A 16 -8.61 20.14 5.39
CA GLN A 16 -9.80 20.53 4.61
C GLN A 16 -9.46 20.90 3.15
N THR A 17 -8.18 21.00 2.80
CA THR A 17 -7.73 21.62 1.55
C THR A 17 -7.27 20.62 0.50
N THR A 18 -6.78 19.45 0.92
CA THR A 18 -6.26 18.45 0.01
C THR A 18 -7.16 17.24 0.04
N ASP A 19 -7.75 16.96 -1.12
CA ASP A 19 -8.63 15.83 -1.37
C ASP A 19 -8.39 15.36 -2.80
N ILE A 20 -7.64 14.27 -2.94
CA ILE A 20 -7.21 13.73 -4.23
C ILE A 20 -7.78 12.33 -4.37
N SER A 21 -8.50 12.09 -5.46
CA SER A 21 -8.94 10.76 -5.88
C SER A 21 -8.06 10.29 -7.04
N LEU A 22 -7.30 9.23 -6.82
CA LEU A 22 -6.51 8.60 -7.87
C LEU A 22 -7.47 7.81 -8.80
N PRO A 23 -7.23 7.78 -10.12
CA PRO A 23 -8.01 6.95 -11.05
C PRO A 23 -7.63 5.46 -10.94
N LEU A 24 -7.62 4.93 -9.72
CA LEU A 24 -7.19 3.58 -9.36
C LEU A 24 -7.98 3.11 -8.14
N SER A 25 -8.30 1.81 -8.07
CA SER A 25 -8.86 1.20 -6.87
C SER A 25 -8.23 -0.16 -6.59
N LEU A 26 -8.36 -0.66 -5.36
CA LEU A 26 -7.94 -2.03 -5.08
C LEU A 26 -8.68 -3.04 -5.96
N SER A 27 -9.99 -2.83 -6.18
CA SER A 27 -10.81 -3.65 -7.05
C SER A 27 -10.29 -3.68 -8.49
N SER A 28 -9.85 -2.54 -9.05
CA SER A 28 -9.29 -2.51 -10.41
C SER A 28 -7.98 -3.27 -10.51
N LEU A 29 -7.09 -3.17 -9.50
CA LEU A 29 -5.84 -3.93 -9.46
C LEU A 29 -6.08 -5.45 -9.33
N LEU A 30 -7.06 -5.84 -8.51
CA LEU A 30 -7.47 -7.24 -8.38
C LEU A 30 -7.98 -7.80 -9.71
N GLN A 31 -8.87 -7.08 -10.38
CA GLN A 31 -9.41 -7.48 -11.69
C GLN A 31 -8.35 -7.50 -12.80
N ALA A 32 -7.33 -6.65 -12.70
CA ALA A 32 -6.23 -6.58 -13.66
C ALA A 32 -5.22 -7.73 -13.53
N GLY A 33 -5.28 -8.54 -12.47
CA GLY A 33 -4.43 -9.73 -12.35
C GLY A 33 -4.07 -10.15 -10.93
N LEU A 34 -4.31 -9.31 -9.92
CA LEU A 34 -3.96 -9.62 -8.53
C LEU A 34 -5.00 -10.49 -7.79
N GLN A 35 -6.12 -10.87 -8.42
CA GLN A 35 -7.15 -11.72 -7.81
C GLN A 35 -6.67 -13.13 -7.37
N HIS A 36 -5.51 -13.58 -7.87
CA HIS A 36 -4.93 -14.87 -7.53
C HIS A 36 -3.69 -14.71 -6.66
N PHE A 37 -3.55 -15.59 -5.67
CA PHE A 37 -2.38 -15.64 -4.81
C PHE A 37 -1.63 -16.98 -5.00
N PRO A 38 -0.29 -16.97 -5.12
CA PRO A 38 0.56 -15.78 -5.26
C PRO A 38 0.34 -15.08 -6.61
N PRO A 39 0.55 -13.75 -6.70
CA PRO A 39 0.56 -13.08 -8.00
C PRO A 39 1.73 -13.61 -8.84
N THR A 40 1.57 -13.66 -10.17
CA THR A 40 2.72 -13.88 -11.06
C THR A 40 3.59 -12.62 -11.11
N GLU A 41 4.88 -12.76 -11.41
CA GLU A 41 5.80 -11.61 -11.63
C GLU A 41 5.19 -10.57 -12.58
N ARG A 42 4.68 -11.01 -13.74
CA ARG A 42 4.03 -10.14 -14.72
C ARG A 42 2.83 -9.37 -14.15
N ALA A 43 1.98 -10.05 -13.36
CA ALA A 43 0.80 -9.42 -12.76
C ALA A 43 1.20 -8.38 -11.70
N LEU A 44 2.31 -8.61 -10.99
CA LEU A 44 2.87 -7.65 -10.05
C LEU A 44 3.45 -6.42 -10.78
N GLU A 45 4.21 -6.63 -11.86
CA GLU A 45 4.73 -5.55 -12.72
C GLU A 45 3.61 -4.69 -13.33
N GLU A 46 2.55 -5.32 -13.84
CA GLU A 46 1.38 -4.62 -14.38
C GLU A 46 0.65 -3.79 -13.31
N ALA A 47 0.56 -4.31 -12.08
CA ALA A 47 -0.03 -3.58 -10.97
C ALA A 47 0.81 -2.35 -10.56
N ILE A 48 2.14 -2.47 -10.55
CA ILE A 48 3.06 -1.36 -10.29
C ILE A 48 2.87 -0.30 -11.37
N ALA A 49 2.97 -0.67 -12.65
CA ALA A 49 2.81 0.27 -13.76
C ALA A 49 1.47 1.01 -13.71
N SER A 50 0.38 0.30 -13.39
CA SER A 50 -0.94 0.91 -13.25
C SER A 50 -1.04 1.86 -12.06
N ALA A 51 -0.38 1.53 -10.94
CA ALA A 51 -0.31 2.41 -9.78
C ALA A 51 0.54 3.67 -10.06
N GLU A 52 1.68 3.52 -10.74
CA GLU A 52 2.53 4.63 -11.18
C GLU A 52 1.78 5.56 -12.14
N ASP A 53 1.15 5.03 -13.18
CA ASP A 53 0.38 5.83 -14.15
C ASP A 53 -0.72 6.65 -13.49
N ALA A 54 -1.43 6.06 -12.51
CA ALA A 54 -2.48 6.75 -11.77
C ALA A 54 -1.91 7.83 -10.82
N LEU A 55 -0.72 7.61 -10.26
CA LEU A 55 -0.10 8.46 -9.24
C LEU A 55 0.69 9.64 -9.84
N MET A 56 1.46 9.40 -10.90
CA MET A 56 2.43 10.36 -11.44
C MET A 56 1.87 11.77 -11.71
N PRO A 57 0.65 11.95 -12.24
CA PRO A 57 0.07 13.28 -12.45
C PRO A 57 -0.14 14.09 -11.16
N TRP A 58 -0.27 13.41 -10.02
CA TRP A 58 -0.61 14.02 -8.72
C TRP A 58 0.60 14.31 -7.84
N ILE A 59 1.78 13.76 -8.17
CA ILE A 59 3.02 13.94 -7.39
C ILE A 59 3.31 15.41 -7.05
N PRO A 60 3.21 16.38 -8.00
CA PRO A 60 3.47 17.78 -7.66
C PRO A 60 2.52 18.34 -6.60
N ALA A 61 1.24 17.96 -6.63
CA ALA A 61 0.25 18.39 -5.65
C ALA A 61 0.49 17.73 -4.28
N LEU A 62 0.78 16.42 -4.29
CA LEU A 62 1.04 15.65 -3.06
C LEU A 62 2.28 16.13 -2.30
N ARG A 63 3.29 16.68 -3.00
CA ARG A 63 4.50 17.25 -2.39
C ARG A 63 4.34 18.68 -1.87
N GLN A 64 3.26 19.38 -2.20
CA GLN A 64 3.02 20.75 -1.68
C GLN A 64 2.60 20.73 -0.21
N ASP A 65 1.84 19.72 0.20
CA ASP A 65 1.63 19.41 1.60
C ASP A 65 2.95 18.88 2.16
N SER A 66 3.62 19.64 3.03
CA SER A 66 4.90 19.25 3.68
C SER A 66 4.73 18.10 4.68
N LEU A 67 3.79 17.19 4.43
CA LEU A 67 3.51 16.02 5.23
C LEU A 67 4.51 14.94 4.83
N GLU A 68 5.15 14.34 5.83
CA GLU A 68 6.09 13.22 5.63
C GLU A 68 5.49 11.86 6.05
N VAL A 69 4.28 11.90 6.64
CA VAL A 69 3.57 10.76 7.20
C VAL A 69 2.33 10.45 6.39
N LEU A 70 2.26 9.21 5.90
CA LEU A 70 1.08 8.58 5.32
C LEU A 70 0.36 7.80 6.43
N GLU A 71 -0.90 8.10 6.69
CA GLU A 71 -1.71 7.43 7.71
C GLU A 71 -2.77 6.56 7.02
N CYS A 72 -2.95 5.33 7.48
CA CYS A 72 -3.97 4.43 6.94
C CYS A 72 -4.57 3.55 8.03
N ALA A 73 -5.89 3.36 7.99
CA ALA A 73 -6.64 2.51 8.91
C ALA A 73 -7.34 1.32 8.19
N ASP A 74 -7.08 1.13 6.89
CA ASP A 74 -7.77 0.14 6.09
C ASP A 74 -7.36 -1.29 6.43
N ALA A 75 -8.35 -2.18 6.53
CA ALA A 75 -8.16 -3.60 6.89
C ALA A 75 -7.32 -4.40 5.88
N ALA A 76 -7.12 -3.86 4.67
CA ALA A 76 -6.22 -4.44 3.67
C ALA A 76 -4.76 -4.42 4.12
N LEU A 77 -4.33 -3.42 4.89
CA LEU A 77 -2.95 -3.29 5.41
C LEU A 77 -2.77 -3.86 6.83
N ALA A 78 -3.84 -4.27 7.50
CA ALA A 78 -3.79 -4.83 8.85
C ALA A 78 -2.74 -5.97 9.04
N PRO A 79 -2.43 -6.82 8.04
CA PRO A 79 -1.38 -7.82 8.18
C PRO A 79 0.06 -7.26 8.20
N LEU A 80 0.31 -6.06 7.68
CA LEU A 80 1.66 -5.53 7.43
C LEU A 80 2.55 -5.50 8.70
N PRO A 81 2.08 -5.01 9.86
CA PRO A 81 2.90 -5.05 11.07
C PRO A 81 3.32 -6.46 11.48
N GLY A 82 2.43 -7.44 11.32
CA GLY A 82 2.72 -8.85 11.60
C GLY A 82 3.78 -9.44 10.67
N VAL A 83 3.73 -9.10 9.37
CA VAL A 83 4.77 -9.46 8.38
C VAL A 83 6.14 -8.90 8.78
N LEU A 84 6.16 -7.69 9.35
CA LEU A 84 7.37 -7.00 9.77
C LEU A 84 7.86 -7.41 11.17
N GLY A 85 7.09 -8.22 11.90
CA GLY A 85 7.44 -8.73 13.23
C GLY A 85 7.09 -7.80 14.39
N TYR A 86 6.22 -6.81 14.17
CA TYR A 86 5.76 -5.94 15.24
C TYR A 86 4.81 -6.65 16.21
N PRO A 87 4.82 -6.30 17.50
CA PRO A 87 3.78 -6.70 18.43
C PRO A 87 2.44 -6.03 18.08
N GLN A 88 1.34 -6.58 18.60
CA GLN A 88 0.04 -5.93 18.48
C GLN A 88 0.00 -4.66 19.34
N GLN A 89 -0.41 -3.53 18.74
CA GLN A 89 -0.51 -2.22 19.37
C GLN A 89 -1.49 -1.34 18.56
N PRO A 90 -2.03 -0.26 19.14
CA PRO A 90 -3.06 0.55 18.46
C PRO A 90 -2.53 1.36 17.26
N ILE A 91 -1.22 1.67 17.25
CA ILE A 91 -0.56 2.46 16.23
C ILE A 91 0.78 1.81 15.91
N TRP A 92 1.08 1.62 14.62
CA TRP A 92 2.39 1.21 14.14
C TRP A 92 3.00 2.31 13.30
N GLU A 93 4.25 2.65 13.59
CA GLU A 93 5.05 3.56 12.79
C GLU A 93 6.09 2.74 12.06
N LEU A 94 6.00 2.75 10.73
CA LEU A 94 6.83 1.99 9.81
C LEU A 94 7.59 2.97 8.93
N ASP A 95 8.87 2.74 8.70
CA ASP A 95 9.61 3.54 7.73
C ASP A 95 9.44 3.01 6.30
N ILE A 96 9.87 3.80 5.31
CA ILE A 96 9.82 3.39 3.90
C ILE A 96 10.67 2.14 3.62
N GLU A 97 11.78 1.93 4.33
CA GLU A 97 12.66 0.77 4.14
C GLU A 97 11.95 -0.52 4.58
N GLU A 98 11.11 -0.46 5.60
CA GLU A 98 10.28 -1.56 6.07
C GLU A 98 9.17 -1.92 5.08
N VAL A 99 8.52 -0.91 4.49
CA VAL A 99 7.54 -1.13 3.42
C VAL A 99 8.21 -1.76 2.20
N GLU A 100 9.37 -1.26 1.78
CA GLU A 100 10.19 -1.84 0.71
C GLU A 100 10.62 -3.27 1.05
N ARG A 101 10.94 -3.58 2.31
CA ARG A 101 11.27 -4.94 2.76
C ARG A 101 10.08 -5.89 2.60
N ALA A 102 8.87 -5.50 3.02
CA ALA A 102 7.66 -6.30 2.82
C ALA A 102 7.35 -6.50 1.34
N PHE A 103 7.53 -5.47 0.52
CA PHE A 103 7.38 -5.57 -0.92
C PHE A 103 8.39 -6.53 -1.56
N ASN A 104 9.66 -6.50 -1.13
CA ASN A 104 10.69 -7.43 -1.60
C ASN A 104 10.39 -8.89 -1.21
N GLN A 105 9.73 -9.13 -0.08
CA GLN A 105 9.22 -10.47 0.26
C GLN A 105 8.10 -10.89 -0.71
N LEU A 106 7.19 -9.98 -1.07
CA LEU A 106 6.13 -10.24 -2.04
C LEU A 106 6.71 -10.57 -3.42
N ALA A 107 7.73 -9.83 -3.87
CA ALA A 107 8.43 -10.11 -5.13
C ALA A 107 9.06 -11.51 -5.15
N GLN A 108 9.69 -11.94 -4.04
CA GLN A 108 10.21 -13.31 -3.92
C GLN A 108 9.10 -14.37 -4.01
N VAL A 109 7.93 -14.10 -3.43
CA VAL A 109 6.76 -14.98 -3.53
C VAL A 109 6.25 -15.06 -4.97
N ALA A 110 6.19 -13.92 -5.67
CA ALA A 110 5.81 -13.88 -7.09
C ALA A 110 6.78 -14.68 -7.97
N ALA A 111 8.07 -14.72 -7.60
CA ALA A 111 9.11 -15.52 -8.24
C ALA A 111 9.13 -17.00 -7.81
N GLY A 112 8.14 -17.45 -7.01
CA GLY A 112 7.95 -18.86 -6.66
C GLY A 112 8.40 -19.27 -5.26
N MET A 113 8.83 -18.33 -4.40
CA MET A 113 9.05 -18.64 -2.99
C MET A 113 7.72 -18.90 -2.28
N PRO A 114 7.61 -19.93 -1.41
CA PRO A 114 6.38 -20.14 -0.63
C PRO A 114 6.08 -18.97 0.31
N ALA A 115 4.88 -18.38 0.24
CA ALA A 115 4.50 -17.24 1.09
C ALA A 115 4.66 -17.51 2.60
N LYS A 116 4.35 -18.74 3.03
CA LYS A 116 4.48 -19.16 4.44
C LYS A 116 5.93 -19.10 4.95
N SER A 117 6.94 -19.29 4.10
CA SER A 117 8.34 -19.18 4.56
C SER A 117 8.77 -17.74 4.81
N LEU A 118 8.03 -16.76 4.28
CA LEU A 118 8.27 -15.33 4.45
C LEU A 118 7.25 -14.64 5.36
N GLY A 119 6.31 -15.39 5.95
CA GLY A 119 5.28 -14.84 6.83
C GLY A 119 4.23 -13.98 6.10
N LEU A 120 4.17 -14.03 4.78
CA LEU A 120 3.22 -13.24 3.99
C LEU A 120 1.81 -13.86 4.04
N PRO A 121 0.77 -13.05 4.24
CA PRO A 121 -0.60 -13.53 4.19
C PRO A 121 -0.98 -13.90 2.75
N GLU A 122 -1.70 -15.00 2.59
CA GLU A 122 -2.24 -15.42 1.29
C GLU A 122 -3.51 -14.61 0.95
N ARG A 123 -3.37 -13.28 0.86
CA ARG A 123 -4.46 -12.30 0.74
C ARG A 123 -4.20 -11.36 -0.45
N ALA A 124 -5.05 -11.44 -1.47
CA ALA A 124 -4.93 -10.63 -2.68
C ALA A 124 -5.13 -9.12 -2.43
N ASP A 125 -6.04 -8.76 -1.53
CA ASP A 125 -6.30 -7.37 -1.13
C ASP A 125 -5.09 -6.73 -0.43
N PHE A 126 -4.39 -7.50 0.41
CA PHE A 126 -3.13 -7.09 1.02
C PHE A 126 -2.04 -6.83 -0.03
N VAL A 127 -1.91 -7.70 -1.04
CA VAL A 127 -0.96 -7.52 -2.14
C VAL A 127 -1.22 -6.22 -2.89
N ALA A 128 -2.48 -5.97 -3.27
CA ALA A 128 -2.86 -4.74 -3.97
C ALA A 128 -2.60 -3.48 -3.12
N ALA A 129 -2.95 -3.52 -1.83
CA ALA A 129 -2.70 -2.42 -0.91
C ALA A 129 -1.20 -2.13 -0.70
N LEU A 130 -0.38 -3.18 -0.58
CA LEU A 130 1.06 -3.04 -0.42
C LEU A 130 1.72 -2.40 -1.64
N VAL A 131 1.30 -2.76 -2.86
CA VAL A 131 1.76 -2.10 -4.10
C VAL A 131 1.44 -0.61 -4.06
N VAL A 132 0.18 -0.25 -3.78
CA VAL A 132 -0.26 1.15 -3.75
C VAL A 132 0.53 1.99 -2.75
N VAL A 133 0.68 1.49 -1.52
CA VAL A 133 1.42 2.21 -0.46
C VAL A 133 2.89 2.35 -0.82
N ARG A 134 3.52 1.29 -1.36
CA ARG A 134 4.91 1.33 -1.79
C ARG A 134 5.13 2.39 -2.86
N GLU A 135 4.30 2.40 -3.91
CA GLU A 135 4.42 3.39 -4.99
C GLU A 135 4.18 4.83 -4.50
N LEU A 136 3.17 5.03 -3.63
CA LEU A 136 2.90 6.33 -3.02
C LEU A 136 4.10 6.86 -2.25
N MET A 137 4.61 6.08 -1.30
CA MET A 137 5.73 6.50 -0.47
C MET A 137 6.99 6.74 -1.30
N HIS A 138 7.29 5.83 -2.22
CA HIS A 138 8.49 5.89 -3.06
C HIS A 138 8.49 7.12 -3.99
N HIS A 139 7.39 7.35 -4.73
CA HIS A 139 7.34 8.43 -5.72
C HIS A 139 7.05 9.79 -5.09
N VAL A 140 6.25 9.88 -4.04
CA VAL A 140 6.03 11.16 -3.35
C VAL A 140 7.26 11.54 -2.51
N GLY A 141 7.91 10.55 -1.89
CA GLY A 141 9.06 10.72 -1.01
C GLY A 141 8.69 10.72 0.48
N TRP A 142 7.53 10.19 0.86
CA TRP A 142 7.11 10.07 2.26
C TRP A 142 7.91 8.99 2.97
N GLN A 143 8.42 9.34 4.16
CA GLN A 143 9.37 8.51 4.89
C GLN A 143 8.69 7.60 5.92
N GLN A 144 7.45 7.91 6.30
CA GLN A 144 6.75 7.21 7.37
C GLN A 144 5.35 6.78 6.95
N LEU A 145 5.02 5.52 7.24
CA LEU A 145 3.68 4.97 7.21
C LEU A 145 3.21 4.76 8.66
N ARG A 146 2.10 5.38 9.01
CA ARG A 146 1.41 5.16 10.28
C ARG A 146 0.16 4.31 10.04
N LEU A 147 0.17 3.10 10.57
CA LEU A 147 -1.00 2.24 10.55
C LEU A 147 -1.77 2.38 11.85
N LEU A 148 -3.10 2.53 11.74
CA LEU A 148 -4.03 2.58 12.86
C LEU A 148 -4.77 1.25 12.95
N GLU A 149 -5.08 0.79 14.16
CA GLU A 149 -5.95 -0.37 14.35
C GLU A 149 -7.32 -0.11 13.69
N ALA A 150 -7.80 -1.06 12.88
CA ALA A 150 -9.08 -0.93 12.21
C ALA A 150 -10.20 -0.83 13.24
N GLY A 151 -10.87 0.34 13.31
CA GLY A 151 -11.90 0.65 14.30
C GLY A 151 -11.48 1.60 15.42
N ALA A 152 -10.30 2.22 15.34
CA ALA A 152 -9.93 3.36 16.18
C ALA A 152 -10.61 4.66 15.69
N ASP A 153 -11.92 4.75 15.88
CA ASP A 153 -12.68 6.03 15.87
C ASP A 153 -12.82 6.57 17.30
#